data_AF-A0A6P0P5P1-F1
#
_entry.id   AF-A0A6P0P5P1-F1
#
_cell.length_a   1.000
_cell.length_b   1.000
_cell.length_c   1.000
_cell.angle_alpha   90.00
_cell.angle_beta   90.00
_cell.angle_gamma   90.00
#
_symmetry.space_group_name_H-M   'P 1'
#
loop_
_entity.id
_entity.type
_entity.pdbx_description
1 polymer ?
#
loop_
_entity_poly.entity_id
_entity_poly.type
_entity_poly.pdbx_seq_one_letter_code
_entity_poly.pdbx_strand_id
1 'polypeptide(L)'
;MVRKRRPRRHRKPRIEIEKIESTDPWKPKSTCPDNSEYLEILATDLILDLPGYVNREIQRDRQSNEDYLERNIVIAGRPEFEPLPIDDMPFFQEDINQIFLTTLERQYRDNQVVELQQFHWLFLRKSQRQWELVNMFSIEESLLGNLPPQPEDSSNGVFARGIRVWLQGCYFGDRGQETGVKSQNEE
;
A
#
# COMPACT_ATOMS: atom_id res chain seq x y z
N MET A 1 28.17 57.98 16.16
CA MET A 1 27.46 56.72 15.77
C MET A 1 28.06 56.20 14.46
N VAL A 2 28.91 55.17 14.52
CA VAL A 2 29.60 54.62 13.34
C VAL A 2 28.77 53.47 12.76
N ARG A 3 28.24 53.64 11.54
CA ARG A 3 27.49 52.60 10.82
C ARG A 3 28.46 51.51 10.32
N LYS A 4 28.47 50.34 10.96
CA LYS A 4 29.21 49.16 10.50
C LYS A 4 28.61 48.67 9.16
N ARG A 5 29.40 48.72 8.08
CA ARG A 5 29.04 48.14 6.78
C ARG A 5 29.05 46.60 6.90
N ARG A 6 27.95 45.95 6.52
CA ARG A 6 27.88 44.48 6.45
C ARG A 6 28.83 43.97 5.35
N PRO A 7 29.54 42.85 5.55
CA PRO A 7 30.41 42.27 4.53
C PRO A 7 29.58 41.72 3.37
N ARG A 8 30.08 41.91 2.13
CA ARG A 8 29.51 41.31 0.92
C ARG A 8 29.64 39.79 1.01
N ARG A 9 28.51 39.08 0.99
CA ARG A 9 28.50 37.61 0.85
C ARG A 9 29.11 37.24 -0.50
N HIS A 10 30.17 36.45 -0.48
CA HIS A 10 30.67 35.80 -1.70
C HIS A 10 29.56 34.90 -2.26
N ARG A 11 29.20 35.11 -3.53
CA ARG A 11 28.33 34.18 -4.26
C ARG A 11 29.10 32.86 -4.37
N LYS A 12 28.56 31.78 -3.80
CA LYS A 12 29.07 30.43 -4.05
C LYS A 12 28.96 30.17 -5.56
N PRO A 13 29.95 29.51 -6.19
CA PRO A 13 29.86 29.13 -7.58
C PRO A 13 28.63 28.22 -7.78
N ARG A 14 27.93 28.45 -8.90
CA ARG A 14 26.83 27.60 -9.36
C ARG A 14 27.45 26.25 -9.70
N ILE A 15 27.21 25.25 -8.85
CA ILE A 15 27.52 23.86 -9.19
C ILE A 15 26.63 23.54 -10.40
N GLU A 16 27.24 23.35 -11.56
CA GLU A 16 26.56 22.72 -12.69
C GLU A 16 26.24 21.31 -12.24
N ILE A 17 24.95 21.07 -11.97
CA ILE A 17 24.44 19.74 -11.74
C ILE A 17 24.53 19.06 -13.10
N GLU A 18 25.62 18.35 -13.35
CA GLU A 18 25.65 17.35 -14.40
C GLU A 18 24.44 16.45 -14.18
N LYS A 19 23.64 16.31 -15.23
CA LYS A 19 22.45 15.48 -15.24
C LYS A 19 22.89 14.04 -15.03
N ILE A 20 22.95 13.61 -13.77
CA ILE A 20 23.07 12.21 -13.41
C ILE A 20 21.79 11.58 -13.92
N GLU A 21 21.88 10.99 -15.11
CA GLU A 21 20.83 10.15 -15.66
C GLU A 21 20.72 8.96 -14.72
N SER A 22 19.75 9.05 -13.81
CA SER A 22 19.39 8.00 -12.88
C SER A 22 19.00 6.77 -13.70
N THR A 23 19.91 5.81 -13.79
CA THR A 23 19.62 4.44 -14.23
C THR A 23 19.06 3.62 -13.07
N ASP A 24 18.25 4.24 -12.21
CA ASP A 24 17.41 3.50 -11.29
C ASP A 24 16.18 3.10 -12.11
N PRO A 25 15.86 1.80 -12.25
CA PRO A 25 14.68 1.35 -12.97
C PRO A 25 13.46 1.75 -12.15
N TRP A 26 13.06 3.02 -12.28
CA TRP A 26 11.73 3.50 -11.95
C TRP A 26 10.78 2.60 -12.69
N LYS A 27 10.32 1.53 -12.02
CA LYS A 27 9.41 0.54 -12.58
C LYS A 27 8.24 1.37 -13.13
N PRO A 28 8.02 1.41 -14.47
CA PRO A 28 6.87 2.08 -15.01
C PRO A 28 5.65 1.44 -14.32
N LYS A 29 4.67 2.27 -13.93
CA LYS A 29 3.46 1.86 -13.22
C LYS A 29 2.95 0.54 -13.82
N SER A 30 3.19 -0.60 -13.16
CA SER A 30 2.52 -1.83 -13.53
C SER A 30 1.11 -1.67 -13.01
N THR A 31 0.24 -1.12 -13.86
CA THR A 31 -1.13 -0.72 -13.55
C THR A 31 -1.92 -1.90 -12.98
N CYS A 32 -1.66 -3.11 -13.45
CA CYS A 32 -2.14 -4.36 -12.85
C CYS A 32 -1.30 -5.48 -13.47
N PRO A 33 -0.94 -6.55 -12.75
CA PRO A 33 -0.24 -7.67 -13.37
C PRO A 33 -1.03 -8.27 -14.53
N ASP A 34 -0.33 -8.85 -15.50
CA ASP A 34 -0.97 -9.76 -16.44
C ASP A 34 -1.63 -10.89 -15.67
N ASN A 35 -2.83 -11.30 -16.09
CA ASN A 35 -3.59 -12.33 -15.40
C ASN A 35 -3.94 -11.94 -13.95
N SER A 36 -4.11 -10.64 -13.67
CA SER A 36 -4.65 -10.14 -12.39
C SER A 36 -6.05 -10.66 -12.06
N GLU A 37 -6.70 -11.34 -13.00
CA GLU A 37 -7.96 -12.06 -12.78
C GLU A 37 -7.81 -13.31 -11.90
N TYR A 38 -6.59 -13.81 -11.70
CA TYR A 38 -6.24 -14.88 -10.77
C TYR A 38 -5.83 -14.26 -9.44
N LEU A 39 -6.45 -14.75 -8.36
CA LEU A 39 -6.33 -14.16 -7.02
C LEU A 39 -4.89 -14.19 -6.51
N GLU A 40 -4.16 -15.25 -6.81
CA GLU A 40 -2.80 -15.48 -6.34
C GLU A 40 -1.81 -14.50 -6.97
N ILE A 41 -2.00 -14.20 -8.26
CA ILE A 41 -1.20 -13.22 -9.00
C ILE A 41 -1.48 -11.82 -8.45
N LEU A 42 -2.75 -11.46 -8.30
CA LEU A 42 -3.17 -10.19 -7.72
C LEU A 42 -2.58 -10.00 -6.31
N ALA A 43 -2.72 -11.00 -5.45
CA ALA A 43 -2.27 -10.92 -4.06
C ALA A 43 -0.75 -10.80 -3.96
N THR A 44 -0.02 -11.51 -4.82
CA THR A 44 1.46 -11.44 -4.86
C THR A 44 1.95 -10.05 -5.26
N ASP A 45 1.28 -9.40 -6.22
CA ASP A 45 1.64 -8.03 -6.60
C ASP A 45 1.19 -7.01 -5.54
N LEU A 46 0.01 -7.21 -4.96
CA LEU A 46 -0.51 -6.36 -3.88
C LEU A 46 0.48 -6.28 -2.72
N ILE A 47 1.00 -7.41 -2.22
CA ILE A 47 1.90 -7.40 -1.04
C ILE A 47 3.21 -6.64 -1.28
N LEU A 48 3.70 -6.57 -2.53
CA LEU A 48 4.92 -5.84 -2.86
C LEU A 48 4.71 -4.33 -2.74
N ASP A 49 3.54 -3.85 -3.14
CA ASP A 49 3.18 -2.43 -3.12
C ASP A 49 2.51 -1.99 -1.81
N LEU A 50 1.97 -2.94 -1.04
CA LEU A 50 1.13 -2.68 0.12
C LEU A 50 1.76 -1.71 1.13
N PRO A 51 3.04 -1.86 1.55
CA PRO A 51 3.65 -0.91 2.47
C PRO A 51 3.59 0.54 1.95
N GLY A 52 3.81 0.75 0.65
CA GLY A 52 3.78 2.08 0.04
C GLY A 52 2.38 2.71 0.04
N TYR A 53 1.35 1.93 -0.28
CA TYR A 53 -0.03 2.41 -0.29
C TYR A 53 -0.56 2.65 1.13
N VAL A 54 -0.30 1.74 2.07
CA VAL A 54 -0.75 1.90 3.46
C VAL A 54 -0.02 3.03 4.17
N ASN A 55 1.29 3.17 3.98
CA ASN A 55 2.05 4.28 4.58
C ASN A 55 1.53 5.65 4.11
N ARG A 56 1.07 5.76 2.87
CA ARG A 56 0.43 6.99 2.37
C ARG A 56 -0.85 7.32 3.12
N GLU A 57 -1.69 6.32 3.38
CA GLU A 57 -2.92 6.49 4.15
C GLU A 57 -2.67 6.79 5.62
N ILE A 58 -1.66 6.14 6.21
CA ILE A 58 -1.15 6.44 7.56
C ILE A 58 -0.75 7.91 7.68
N GLN A 59 0.01 8.45 6.71
CA GLN A 59 0.41 9.87 6.71
C GLN A 59 -0.76 10.82 6.46
N ARG A 60 -1.79 10.41 5.70
CA ARG A 60 -3.02 11.20 5.54
C ARG A 60 -3.79 11.29 6.85
N ASP A 61 -3.90 10.16 7.57
CA ASP A 61 -4.57 10.05 8.87
C ASP A 61 -3.89 10.92 9.94
N ARG A 62 -2.55 10.98 9.92
CA ARG A 62 -1.74 11.88 10.76
C ARG A 62 -2.17 13.34 10.67
N GLN A 63 -2.42 13.84 9.46
CA GLN A 63 -2.75 15.26 9.27
C GLN A 63 -4.05 15.67 9.97
N SER A 64 -4.92 14.70 10.28
CA SER A 64 -6.21 14.90 10.93
C SER A 64 -6.23 14.59 12.43
N ASN A 65 -5.14 14.12 13.03
CA ASN A 65 -5.14 13.64 14.42
C ASN A 65 -3.92 14.13 15.23
N GLU A 66 -4.17 14.84 16.34
CA GLU A 66 -3.13 15.36 17.24
C GLU A 66 -2.47 14.27 18.11
N ASP A 67 -3.21 13.21 18.48
CA ASP A 67 -2.72 12.05 19.25
C ASP A 67 -2.15 10.95 18.33
N TYR A 68 -1.58 11.35 17.19
CA TYR A 68 -1.12 10.42 16.18
C TYR A 68 0.13 9.65 16.62
N LEU A 69 0.01 8.32 16.67
CA LEU A 69 1.13 7.41 16.85
C LEU A 69 1.96 7.33 15.56
N GLU A 70 3.22 7.77 15.63
CA GLU A 70 4.15 7.61 14.51
C GLU A 70 4.42 6.13 14.24
N ARG A 71 3.98 5.67 13.06
CA ARG A 71 4.12 4.29 12.63
C ARG A 71 4.31 4.19 11.13
N ASN A 72 4.89 3.08 10.69
CA ASN A 72 5.00 2.72 9.28
C ASN A 72 4.98 1.21 9.10
N ILE A 73 4.37 0.77 8.00
CA ILE A 73 4.46 -0.61 7.54
C ILE A 73 5.81 -0.79 6.87
N VAL A 74 6.55 -1.81 7.31
CA VAL A 74 7.89 -2.12 6.81
C VAL A 74 7.79 -3.11 5.66
N ILE A 75 7.04 -4.20 5.86
CA ILE A 75 6.92 -5.29 4.89
C ILE A 75 5.58 -6.01 5.04
N ALA A 76 5.10 -6.60 3.95
CA ALA A 76 4.00 -7.55 3.95
C ALA A 76 4.54 -8.97 3.68
N GLY A 77 4.05 -9.94 4.44
CA GLY A 77 4.38 -11.35 4.31
C GLY A 77 3.72 -12.01 3.11
N ARG A 78 4.01 -13.30 2.92
CA ARG A 78 3.41 -14.11 1.86
C ARG A 78 1.89 -14.24 2.09
N PRO A 79 1.06 -14.10 1.04
CA PRO A 79 -0.38 -14.33 1.17
C PRO A 79 -0.69 -15.82 1.34
N GLU A 80 -1.70 -16.10 2.17
CA GLU A 80 -2.29 -17.42 2.35
C GLU A 80 -3.75 -17.40 1.89
N PHE A 81 -4.18 -18.43 1.18
CA PHE A 81 -5.50 -18.52 0.53
C PHE A 81 -6.39 -19.59 1.16
N GLU A 82 -5.84 -20.38 2.09
CA GLU A 82 -6.62 -21.37 2.82
C GLU A 82 -7.60 -20.62 3.75
N PRO A 83 -8.91 -20.79 3.57
CA PRO A 83 -9.87 -20.16 4.46
C PRO A 83 -9.68 -20.73 5.87
N LEU A 84 -9.96 -19.90 6.88
CA LEU A 84 -9.93 -20.40 8.25
C LEU A 84 -11.04 -21.46 8.40
N PRO A 85 -10.75 -22.62 9.02
CA PRO A 85 -11.75 -23.66 9.28
C PRO A 85 -12.66 -23.21 10.43
N ILE A 86 -13.53 -22.24 10.15
CA ILE A 86 -14.50 -21.69 11.10
C ILE A 86 -15.88 -22.09 10.60
N ASP A 87 -16.54 -22.98 11.34
CA ASP A 87 -17.84 -23.57 10.98
C ASP A 87 -18.98 -22.53 10.84
N ASP A 88 -18.81 -21.30 11.35
CA ASP A 88 -19.90 -20.33 11.55
C ASP A 88 -19.63 -18.89 11.04
N MET A 89 -18.69 -18.66 10.10
CA MET A 89 -18.60 -17.33 9.47
C MET A 89 -19.62 -17.16 8.33
N PRO A 90 -20.51 -16.15 8.36
CA PRO A 90 -21.53 -15.91 7.31
C PRO A 90 -20.95 -15.40 5.97
N PHE A 91 -19.63 -15.43 5.81
CA PHE A 91 -18.90 -14.83 4.69
C PHE A 91 -18.45 -15.83 3.62
N PHE A 92 -18.75 -17.13 3.79
CA PHE A 92 -18.61 -18.13 2.73
C PHE A 92 -19.75 -17.98 1.70
N GLN A 93 -19.76 -16.84 1.01
CA GLN A 93 -20.54 -16.68 -0.21
C GLN A 93 -19.68 -17.20 -1.37
N GLU A 94 -20.28 -17.89 -2.34
CA GLU A 94 -19.57 -18.53 -3.46
C GLU A 94 -18.73 -17.54 -4.32
N ASP A 95 -18.97 -16.24 -4.17
CA ASP A 95 -18.32 -15.15 -4.90
C ASP A 95 -17.29 -14.34 -4.08
N ILE A 96 -17.11 -14.66 -2.80
CA ILE A 96 -16.15 -14.01 -1.92
C ILE A 96 -14.92 -14.90 -1.72
N ASN A 97 -13.75 -14.31 -1.98
CA ASN A 97 -12.46 -14.95 -1.86
C ASN A 97 -11.75 -14.40 -0.62
N GLN A 98 -11.22 -15.28 0.21
CA GLN A 98 -10.47 -14.91 1.41
C GLN A 98 -8.96 -14.90 1.13
N ILE A 99 -8.27 -13.87 1.60
CA ILE A 99 -6.80 -13.83 1.67
C ILE A 99 -6.41 -13.51 3.11
N PHE A 100 -5.47 -14.27 3.66
CA PHE A 100 -4.80 -13.95 4.90
C PHE A 100 -3.43 -13.31 4.61
N LEU A 101 -3.15 -12.18 5.26
CA LEU A 101 -1.89 -11.44 5.16
C LEU A 101 -1.33 -11.19 6.55
N THR A 102 -0.01 -11.25 6.67
CA THR A 102 0.72 -10.72 7.83
C THR A 102 1.51 -9.50 7.41
N THR A 103 1.55 -8.44 8.22
CA THR A 103 2.43 -7.30 7.99
C THR A 103 3.27 -6.99 9.21
N LEU A 104 4.46 -6.40 8.99
CA LEU A 104 5.31 -5.90 10.06
C LEU A 104 5.15 -4.38 10.13
N GLU A 105 4.65 -3.89 11.25
CA GLU A 105 4.56 -2.48 11.57
C GLU A 105 5.68 -2.07 12.52
N ARG A 106 6.29 -0.92 12.23
CA ARG A 106 7.22 -0.26 13.14
C ARG A 106 6.56 0.98 13.72
N GLN A 107 6.55 1.09 15.05
CA GLN A 107 6.02 2.21 15.80
C GLN A 107 7.15 2.96 16.52
N TYR A 108 7.03 4.27 16.61
CA TYR A 108 7.95 5.16 17.30
C TYR A 108 7.22 5.79 18.48
N ARG A 109 7.56 5.35 19.70
CA ARG A 109 6.94 5.81 20.96
C ARG A 109 8.03 6.26 21.91
N ASP A 110 7.99 7.51 22.37
CA ASP A 110 8.83 8.02 23.47
C ASP A 110 10.30 7.54 23.44
N ASN A 111 10.98 7.77 22.30
CA ASN A 111 12.37 7.35 22.03
C ASN A 111 12.62 5.83 21.87
N GLN A 112 11.57 5.02 21.81
CA GLN A 112 11.63 3.60 21.54
C GLN A 112 11.07 3.28 20.16
N VAL A 113 11.65 2.25 19.55
CA VAL A 113 11.15 1.64 18.32
C VAL A 113 10.62 0.27 18.69
N VAL A 114 9.34 0.03 18.43
CA VAL A 114 8.70 -1.25 18.64
C VAL A 114 8.27 -1.79 17.29
N GLU A 115 8.51 -3.07 17.04
CA GLU A 115 8.02 -3.76 15.85
C GLU A 115 6.94 -4.75 16.27
N LEU A 116 5.81 -4.70 15.57
CA LEU A 116 4.62 -5.50 15.86
C LEU A 116 4.11 -6.14 14.58
N GLN A 117 3.70 -7.40 14.68
CA GLN A 117 2.97 -8.05 13.59
C GLN A 117 1.49 -7.66 13.61
N GLN A 118 0.93 -7.49 12.41
CA GLN A 118 -0.49 -7.33 12.19
C GLN A 118 -0.97 -8.46 11.30
N PHE A 119 -2.07 -9.08 11.68
CA PHE A 119 -2.69 -10.19 10.97
C PHE A 119 -3.98 -9.69 10.35
N HIS A 120 -4.21 -9.99 9.07
CA HIS A 120 -5.29 -9.41 8.29
C HIS A 120 -6.03 -10.48 7.50
N TRP A 121 -7.36 -10.45 7.59
CA TRP A 121 -8.25 -11.24 6.75
C TRP A 121 -8.95 -10.31 5.77
N LEU A 122 -8.65 -10.47 4.49
CA LEU A 122 -9.23 -9.71 3.40
C LEU A 122 -10.29 -10.56 2.71
N PHE A 123 -11.44 -9.95 2.45
CA PHE A 123 -12.54 -10.57 1.72
C PHE A 123 -12.72 -9.82 0.40
N LEU A 124 -12.32 -10.46 -0.69
CA LEU A 124 -12.34 -9.88 -2.03
C LEU A 124 -13.44 -10.49 -2.89
N ARG A 125 -14.11 -9.65 -3.67
CA ARG A 125 -15.04 -10.08 -4.71
C ARG A 125 -14.45 -9.77 -6.08
N LYS A 126 -14.56 -10.73 -7.00
CA LYS A 126 -14.21 -10.51 -8.41
C LYS A 126 -15.38 -9.84 -9.13
N SER A 127 -15.16 -8.66 -9.70
CA SER A 127 -16.12 -8.04 -10.62
C SER A 127 -15.80 -8.41 -12.08
N GLN A 128 -16.51 -7.84 -13.05
CA GLN A 128 -16.18 -8.02 -14.47
C GLN A 128 -14.87 -7.34 -14.88
N ARG A 129 -14.40 -6.35 -14.10
CA ARG A 129 -13.31 -5.46 -14.53
C ARG A 129 -12.15 -5.36 -13.56
N GLN A 130 -12.37 -5.66 -12.28
CA GLN A 130 -11.36 -5.54 -11.22
C GLN A 130 -11.76 -6.34 -9.98
N TRP A 131 -10.84 -6.49 -9.04
CA TRP A 131 -11.14 -6.98 -7.70
C TRP A 131 -11.62 -5.86 -6.78
N GLU A 132 -12.51 -6.20 -5.85
CA GLU A 132 -13.08 -5.24 -4.90
C GLU A 132 -12.95 -5.78 -3.47
N LEU A 133 -12.46 -4.95 -2.55
CA LEU A 133 -12.42 -5.27 -1.12
C LEU A 133 -13.81 -5.08 -0.51
N VAL A 134 -14.44 -6.19 -0.14
CA VAL A 134 -15.75 -6.24 0.51
C VAL A 134 -15.59 -5.85 1.98
N ASN A 135 -14.84 -6.68 2.73
CA ASN A 135 -14.61 -6.51 4.17
C ASN A 135 -13.15 -6.83 4.51
N MET A 136 -12.73 -6.39 5.70
CA MET A 136 -11.41 -6.71 6.24
C MET A 136 -11.44 -6.79 7.77
N PHE A 137 -10.87 -7.85 8.34
CA PHE A 137 -10.67 -7.97 9.78
C PHE A 137 -9.18 -7.97 10.10
N SER A 138 -8.81 -7.48 11.28
CA SER A 138 -7.41 -7.46 11.71
C SER A 138 -7.23 -7.80 13.19
N ILE A 139 -6.06 -8.34 13.53
CA ILE A 139 -5.57 -8.49 14.91
C ILE A 139 -4.13 -7.96 14.97
N GLU A 140 -3.82 -7.21 16.01
CA GLU A 140 -2.45 -6.82 16.35
C GLU A 140 -1.81 -7.86 17.29
N GLU A 141 -0.53 -8.17 17.07
CA GLU A 141 0.23 -9.12 17.90
C GLU A 141 0.20 -8.80 19.40
N SER A 142 0.22 -7.52 19.77
CA SER A 142 0.17 -7.07 21.17
C SER A 142 -1.10 -7.53 21.90
N LEU A 143 -2.16 -7.86 21.16
CA LEU A 143 -3.45 -8.33 21.67
C LEU A 143 -3.50 -9.85 21.86
N LEU A 144 -2.51 -10.61 21.35
CA LEU A 144 -2.42 -12.08 21.46
C LEU A 144 -2.08 -12.59 22.88
N GLY A 145 -2.45 -11.86 23.94
CA GLY A 145 -2.25 -12.24 25.33
C GLY A 145 -3.06 -13.48 25.79
N ASN A 146 -3.36 -13.57 27.09
CA ASN A 146 -3.96 -14.78 27.69
C ASN A 146 -5.41 -15.09 27.27
N LEU A 147 -6.07 -14.21 26.52
CA LEU A 147 -7.40 -14.42 25.92
C LEU A 147 -7.22 -14.46 24.41
N PRO A 148 -7.89 -15.36 23.67
CA PRO A 148 -7.78 -15.37 22.21
C PRO A 148 -8.32 -14.02 21.69
N PRO A 149 -7.48 -13.16 21.09
CA PRO A 149 -7.97 -11.91 20.55
C PRO A 149 -8.98 -12.20 19.44
N GLN A 150 -10.07 -11.44 19.46
CA GLN A 150 -11.07 -11.52 18.40
C GLN A 150 -10.64 -10.58 17.27
N PRO A 151 -10.69 -11.02 16.00
CA PRO A 151 -10.49 -10.11 14.88
C PRO A 151 -11.49 -8.96 14.93
N GLU A 152 -10.97 -7.73 14.84
CA GLU A 152 -11.80 -6.53 14.81
C GLU A 152 -12.09 -6.13 13.37
N ASP A 153 -13.29 -5.58 13.12
CA ASP A 153 -13.61 -5.02 11.81
C ASP A 153 -12.70 -3.81 11.52
N SER A 154 -11.86 -3.99 10.52
CA SER A 154 -10.86 -3.03 10.06
C SER A 154 -11.17 -2.53 8.64
N SER A 155 -12.39 -2.76 8.15
CA SER A 155 -12.84 -2.41 6.80
C SER A 155 -12.74 -0.92 6.50
N ASN A 156 -12.73 -0.05 7.52
CA ASN A 156 -12.55 1.40 7.37
C ASN A 156 -11.15 1.90 7.78
N GLY A 157 -10.26 1.00 8.21
CA GLY A 157 -8.91 1.32 8.68
C GLY A 157 -7.94 1.72 7.55
N VAL A 158 -6.76 2.22 7.95
CA VAL A 158 -5.71 2.68 7.03
C VAL A 158 -5.26 1.59 6.03
N PHE A 159 -5.21 0.33 6.48
CA PHE A 159 -4.89 -0.82 5.63
C PHE A 159 -5.95 -1.02 4.55
N ALA A 160 -7.22 -1.13 4.93
CA ALA A 160 -8.33 -1.32 3.99
C ALA A 160 -8.43 -0.16 2.99
N ARG A 161 -8.19 1.09 3.42
CA ARG A 161 -8.12 2.24 2.50
C ARG A 161 -6.96 2.11 1.51
N GLY A 162 -5.76 1.75 1.98
CA GLY A 162 -4.59 1.57 1.13
C GLY A 162 -4.79 0.47 0.07
N ILE A 163 -5.36 -0.67 0.49
CA ILE A 163 -5.72 -1.78 -0.41
C ILE A 163 -6.74 -1.33 -1.45
N ARG A 164 -7.81 -0.62 -1.06
CA ARG A 164 -8.80 -0.11 -2.02
C ARG A 164 -8.18 0.82 -3.06
N VAL A 165 -7.29 1.71 -2.65
CA VAL A 165 -6.60 2.62 -3.58
C VAL A 165 -5.71 1.84 -4.55
N TRP A 166 -5.04 0.79 -4.09
CA TRP A 166 -4.27 -0.11 -4.97
C TRP A 166 -5.19 -0.84 -5.98
N LEU A 167 -6.28 -1.44 -5.48
CA LEU A 167 -7.25 -2.17 -6.31
C LEU A 167 -7.94 -1.28 -7.35
N GLN A 168 -8.24 -0.03 -7.01
CA GLN A 168 -8.79 0.96 -7.95
C GLN A 168 -7.85 1.28 -9.11
N GLY A 169 -6.55 1.09 -8.92
CA GLY A 169 -5.56 1.23 -9.99
C GLY A 169 -5.47 -0.01 -10.88
N CYS A 170 -6.09 -1.13 -10.51
CA CYS A 170 -5.77 -2.46 -11.02
C CYS A 170 -6.97 -3.09 -11.76
N TYR A 171 -7.02 -2.87 -13.08
CA TYR A 171 -8.05 -3.44 -13.96
C TYR A 171 -7.59 -4.69 -14.70
N PHE A 172 -8.54 -5.59 -14.97
CA PHE A 172 -8.34 -6.74 -15.83
C PHE A 172 -8.11 -6.28 -17.28
N GLY A 173 -6.97 -6.67 -17.85
CA GLY A 173 -6.66 -6.43 -19.26
C GLY A 173 -6.18 -5.01 -19.59
N ASP A 174 -5.73 -4.23 -18.60
CA ASP A 174 -5.23 -2.87 -18.82
C ASP A 174 -3.83 -2.89 -19.47
N ARG A 175 -3.81 -3.16 -20.78
CA ARG A 175 -2.70 -2.79 -21.64
C ARG A 175 -2.78 -1.29 -21.84
N GLY A 176 -1.80 -0.55 -21.29
CA GLY A 176 -1.57 0.84 -21.64
C GLY A 176 -1.58 0.99 -23.17
N GLN A 177 -2.63 1.62 -23.70
CA GLN A 177 -2.61 2.14 -25.06
C GLN A 177 -1.64 3.32 -25.10
N GLU A 178 -0.38 3.06 -25.45
CA GLU A 178 0.54 4.10 -25.93
C GLU A 178 1.04 3.79 -27.35
N THR A 179 0.43 4.53 -28.29
CA THR A 179 0.98 5.01 -29.58
C THR A 179 1.10 4.00 -30.76
N GLY A 180 0.74 4.33 -32.00
CA GLY A 180 0.57 5.65 -32.58
C GLY A 180 -0.31 5.68 -33.82
N VAL A 181 -1.02 6.80 -33.94
CA VAL A 181 -1.50 7.36 -35.20
C VAL A 181 -0.29 7.55 -36.12
N LYS A 182 -0.26 6.85 -37.24
CA LYS A 182 0.32 7.39 -38.49
C LYS A 182 -0.74 7.26 -39.58
N SER A 183 -1.40 8.38 -39.83
CA SER A 183 -1.94 8.69 -41.14
C SER A 183 -0.78 8.64 -42.14
N GLN A 184 -0.84 7.72 -43.09
CA GLN A 184 -0.21 7.91 -44.39
C GLN A 184 -1.30 7.74 -45.43
N ASN A 185 -1.76 8.89 -45.93
CA ASN A 185 -2.20 9.01 -47.31
C ASN A 185 -0.97 8.83 -48.19
N GLU A 186 -1.08 7.97 -49.19
CA GLU A 186 -0.26 7.80 -50.41
C GLU A 186 -0.73 6.43 -50.96
N GLU A 187 -1.28 6.25 -52.15
CA GLU A 187 -1.47 7.05 -53.37
C GLU A 187 -2.67 6.44 -54.14
#